data_AF-A0A2X1PQH8-F1
#
_entry.id   AF-A0A2X1PQH8-F1
#
_cell.length_a   1.000
_cell.length_b   1.000
_cell.length_c   1.000
_cell.angle_alpha   90.00
_cell.angle_beta   90.00
_cell.angle_gamma   90.00
#
_symmetry.space_group_name_H-M   'P 1'
#
loop_
_entity.id
_entity.type
_entity.pdbx_description
1 polymer ?
#
loop_
_entity_poly.entity_id
_entity_poly.type
_entity_poly.pdbx_seq_one_letter_code
_entity_poly.pdbx_strand_id
1 'polypeptide(L)'
;MKKQLSFFWRPEEVDVSQDRIDYAALPEHEKHIFISNLKYQTLLDSIQGRSPNVALLPLVSIPELETWIETWTFSETIHSRSYTHIIRNIVNDPSIVFDDIVTNEEIIKRAQDISSYYDDLIRDSQLYGLYGEGTLYRRWQRMRRDFT
;
A
#
# COMPACT_ATOMS: atom_id res chain seq x y z
N MET A 1 -14.20 6.98 12.56
CA MET A 1 -13.29 8.04 13.05
C MET A 1 -12.88 7.89 14.52
N LYS A 2 -13.78 8.02 15.51
CA LYS A 2 -13.43 8.04 16.96
C LYS A 2 -12.55 6.88 17.43
N LYS A 3 -12.82 5.67 16.92
CA LYS A 3 -12.08 4.45 17.27
C LYS A 3 -10.64 4.44 16.72
N GLN A 4 -10.41 4.99 15.53
CA GLN A 4 -9.07 5.02 14.92
C GLN A 4 -8.18 6.05 15.61
N LEU A 5 -8.71 7.22 15.93
CA LEU A 5 -7.98 8.25 16.68
C LEU A 5 -7.63 7.79 18.10
N SER A 6 -8.49 7.00 18.76
CA SER A 6 -8.16 6.41 20.07
C SER A 6 -7.07 5.34 20.01
N PHE A 7 -6.74 4.83 18.82
CA PHE A 7 -5.67 3.85 18.61
C PHE A 7 -4.41 4.47 18.01
N PHE A 8 -4.27 5.80 18.04
CA PHE A 8 -3.02 6.43 17.62
C PHE A 8 -1.85 5.86 18.43
N TRP A 9 -0.80 5.47 17.71
CA TRP A 9 0.43 4.90 18.26
C TRP A 9 1.61 5.35 17.41
N ARG A 10 2.80 5.33 17.99
CA ARG A 10 4.04 5.60 17.25
C ARG A 10 4.91 4.34 17.22
N PRO A 11 5.48 3.96 16.07
CA PRO A 11 6.33 2.78 15.99
C PRO A 11 7.49 2.80 16.96
N GLU A 12 8.04 3.99 17.22
CA GLU A 12 9.17 4.19 18.10
C GLU A 12 8.84 3.97 19.59
N GLU A 13 7.56 3.78 19.95
CA GLU A 13 7.11 3.43 21.30
C GLU A 13 7.14 1.92 21.58
N VAL A 14 7.34 1.09 20.54
CA VAL A 14 7.42 -0.37 20.66
C VAL A 14 8.89 -0.78 20.68
N ASP A 15 9.32 -1.46 21.75
CA ASP A 15 10.68 -1.99 21.86
C ASP A 15 10.85 -3.23 20.97
N VAL A 16 11.76 -3.13 20.00
CA VAL A 16 12.15 -4.20 19.05
C VAL A 16 13.63 -4.55 19.18
N SER A 17 14.28 -4.20 20.30
CA SER A 17 15.72 -4.39 20.50
C SER A 17 16.14 -5.85 20.49
N GLN A 18 15.27 -6.74 20.98
CA GLN A 18 15.52 -8.19 21.03
C GLN A 18 15.38 -8.86 19.66
N ASP A 19 14.57 -8.30 18.76
CA ASP A 19 14.24 -8.88 17.44
C ASP A 19 15.48 -9.13 16.58
N ARG A 20 16.54 -8.33 16.75
CA ARG A 20 17.80 -8.53 16.02
C ARG A 20 18.46 -9.86 16.37
N ILE A 21 18.51 -10.18 17.66
CA ILE A 21 19.13 -11.40 18.18
C ILE A 21 18.29 -12.59 17.75
N ASP A 22 16.97 -12.47 17.92
CA ASP A 22 16.03 -13.53 17.60
C ASP A 22 16.04 -13.82 16.09
N TYR A 23 15.92 -12.79 15.25
CA TYR A 23 16.01 -12.93 13.80
C TYR A 23 17.34 -13.55 13.36
N ALA A 24 18.47 -13.16 13.97
CA ALA A 24 19.77 -13.75 13.66
C ALA A 24 19.85 -15.25 14.02
N ALA A 25 19.18 -15.65 15.10
CA ALA A 25 19.13 -17.03 15.59
C ALA A 25 18.19 -17.95 14.79
N LEU A 26 17.26 -17.39 14.00
CA LEU A 26 16.35 -18.18 13.17
C LEU A 26 17.10 -19.05 12.14
N PRO A 27 16.64 -20.29 11.89
CA PRO A 27 17.03 -21.07 10.72
C PRO A 27 16.76 -20.30 9.43
N GLU A 28 17.54 -20.58 8.38
CA GLU A 28 17.48 -19.82 7.12
C GLU A 28 16.09 -19.82 6.47
N HIS A 29 15.37 -20.94 6.54
CA HIS A 29 14.02 -21.03 6.00
C HIS A 29 13.00 -20.20 6.82
N GLU A 30 13.20 -20.07 8.14
CA GLU A 30 12.36 -19.22 8.99
C GLU A 30 12.65 -17.74 8.75
N LYS A 31 13.93 -17.37 8.57
CA LYS A 31 14.32 -16.01 8.12
C LYS A 31 13.65 -15.66 6.80
N HIS A 32 13.69 -16.58 5.84
CA HIS A 32 13.03 -16.41 4.55
C HIS A 32 11.52 -16.18 4.70
N ILE A 33 10.82 -16.98 5.49
CA ILE A 33 9.39 -16.81 5.76
C ILE A 33 9.11 -15.45 6.39
N PHE A 34 9.84 -15.11 7.45
CA PHE A 34 9.67 -13.86 8.20
C PHE A 34 9.87 -12.64 7.30
N ILE A 35 11.02 -12.56 6.62
CA ILE A 35 11.35 -11.39 5.82
C ILE A 35 10.48 -11.28 4.57
N SER A 36 10.10 -12.39 3.94
CA SER A 36 9.22 -12.37 2.77
C SER A 36 7.82 -11.86 3.13
N ASN A 37 7.30 -12.26 4.29
CA ASN A 37 6.04 -11.74 4.80
C ASN A 37 6.13 -10.23 5.10
N LEU A 38 7.21 -9.79 5.77
CA LEU A 38 7.42 -8.38 6.09
C LEU A 38 7.57 -7.50 4.85
N LYS A 39 8.27 -7.99 3.82
CA LYS A 39 8.38 -7.33 2.51
C LYS A 39 7.02 -7.15 1.84
N TYR A 40 6.20 -8.21 1.85
CA TYR A 40 4.86 -8.16 1.28
C TYR A 40 3.96 -7.15 2.00
N GLN A 41 3.96 -7.15 3.34
CA GLN A 41 3.23 -6.17 4.15
C GLN A 41 3.67 -4.74 3.84
N THR A 42 4.98 -4.51 3.74
CA THR A 42 5.56 -3.20 3.40
C THR A 42 5.08 -2.70 2.03
N LEU A 43 5.00 -3.58 1.03
CA LEU A 43 4.49 -3.21 -0.28
C LEU A 43 3.01 -2.84 -0.25
N LEU A 44 2.19 -3.66 0.41
CA LEU A 44 0.75 -3.42 0.48
C LEU A 44 0.44 -2.09 1.16
N ASP A 45 1.07 -1.80 2.29
CA ASP A 45 0.80 -0.55 3.01
C ASP A 45 1.43 0.66 2.32
N SER A 46 2.45 0.45 1.48
CA SER A 46 2.91 1.50 0.56
C SER A 46 1.85 1.88 -0.47
N ILE A 47 1.04 0.92 -0.93
CA ILE A 47 -0.12 1.16 -1.80
C ILE A 47 -1.24 1.81 -0.99
N GLN A 48 -1.58 1.27 0.18
CA GLN A 48 -2.68 1.77 1.03
C GLN A 48 -2.40 3.16 1.63
N GLY A 49 -1.14 3.53 1.85
CA GLY A 49 -0.73 4.85 2.33
C GLY A 49 -0.94 5.99 1.34
N ARG A 50 -1.38 5.70 0.11
CA ARG A 50 -1.74 6.71 -0.91
C ARG A 50 -3.07 6.47 -1.61
N SER A 51 -3.36 5.21 -1.93
CA SER A 51 -4.37 4.89 -2.94
C SER A 51 -5.80 5.21 -2.53
N PRO A 52 -6.23 5.01 -1.26
CA PRO A 52 -7.55 5.44 -0.82
C PRO A 52 -7.76 6.94 -1.00
N ASN A 53 -6.77 7.77 -0.64
CA ASN A 53 -6.86 9.22 -0.85
C ASN A 53 -6.99 9.58 -2.34
N VAL A 54 -6.10 9.05 -3.19
CA VAL A 54 -6.07 9.41 -4.63
C VAL A 54 -7.32 8.91 -5.37
N ALA A 55 -7.79 7.72 -5.05
CA ALA A 55 -8.89 7.08 -5.78
C ALA A 55 -10.28 7.46 -5.26
N LEU A 56 -10.45 7.67 -3.95
CA LEU A 56 -11.77 7.78 -3.33
C LEU A 56 -12.17 9.22 -2.99
N LEU A 57 -11.24 10.08 -2.57
CA LEU A 57 -11.59 11.47 -2.21
C LEU A 57 -12.29 12.24 -3.34
N PRO A 58 -11.92 12.10 -4.64
CA PRO A 58 -12.63 12.77 -5.72
C PRO A 58 -14.09 12.30 -5.92
N LEU A 59 -14.46 11.16 -5.34
CA LEU A 59 -15.76 10.49 -5.58
C LEU A 59 -16.73 10.60 -4.39
N VAL A 60 -16.22 10.92 -3.20
CA VAL A 60 -17.04 10.97 -1.99
C VAL A 60 -17.72 12.33 -1.85
N SER A 61 -18.98 12.31 -1.40
CA SER A 61 -19.82 13.51 -1.29
C SER A 61 -20.39 13.74 0.11
N ILE A 62 -19.90 13.01 1.13
CA ILE A 62 -20.32 13.17 2.52
C ILE A 62 -19.10 13.36 3.44
N PRO A 63 -19.14 14.32 4.36
CA PRO A 63 -17.96 14.76 5.12
C PRO A 63 -17.41 13.68 6.06
N GLU A 64 -18.27 12.85 6.64
CA GLU A 64 -17.85 11.78 7.55
C GLU A 64 -17.04 10.68 6.85
N LEU A 65 -17.31 10.43 5.57
CA LEU A 65 -16.59 9.45 4.77
C LEU A 65 -15.29 10.03 4.23
N GLU A 66 -15.29 11.29 3.80
CA GLU A 66 -14.08 12.02 3.41
C GLU A 66 -13.04 12.00 4.54
N THR A 67 -13.46 12.43 5.73
CA THR A 67 -12.59 12.44 6.93
C THR A 67 -12.12 11.02 7.29
N TRP A 68 -12.97 10.01 7.10
CA TRP A 68 -12.60 8.62 7.37
C TRP A 68 -11.51 8.10 6.43
N ILE A 69 -11.61 8.40 5.13
CA ILE A 69 -10.60 8.00 4.13
C ILE A 69 -9.24 8.62 4.44
N GLU A 70 -9.21 9.90 4.81
CA GLU A 70 -7.97 10.56 5.22
C GLU A 70 -7.37 9.94 6.48
N THR A 71 -8.21 9.68 7.49
CA THR A 71 -7.77 9.06 8.75
C THR A 71 -7.24 7.65 8.52
N TRP A 72 -7.90 6.88 7.64
CA TRP A 72 -7.47 5.56 7.24
C TRP A 72 -6.11 5.62 6.55
N THR A 73 -5.98 6.41 5.48
CA THR A 73 -4.71 6.56 4.74
C THR A 73 -3.58 7.01 5.66
N PHE A 74 -3.84 7.95 6.57
CA PHE A 74 -2.88 8.36 7.59
C PHE A 74 -2.41 7.19 8.46
N SER A 75 -3.32 6.35 8.95
CA SER A 75 -2.92 5.17 9.75
C SER A 75 -2.09 4.16 8.96
N GLU A 76 -2.34 3.98 7.67
CA GLU A 76 -1.52 3.10 6.81
C GLU A 76 -0.09 3.65 6.64
N THR A 77 0.09 4.98 6.71
CA THR A 77 1.45 5.56 6.77
C THR A 77 2.16 5.23 8.09
N ILE A 78 1.43 5.11 9.20
CA ILE A 78 2.00 4.67 10.48
C ILE A 78 2.44 3.21 10.38
N HIS A 79 1.64 2.35 9.73
CA HIS A 79 2.03 0.96 9.47
C HIS A 79 3.30 0.88 8.61
N SER A 80 3.37 1.63 7.51
CA SER A 80 4.57 1.69 6.65
C SER A 80 5.82 2.15 7.41
N ARG A 81 5.68 3.13 8.32
CA ARG A 81 6.76 3.58 9.19
C ARG A 81 7.18 2.51 10.21
N SER A 82 6.25 1.68 10.68
CA SER A 82 6.56 0.60 11.60
C SER A 82 7.39 -0.51 10.94
N TYR A 83 7.12 -0.84 9.68
CA TYR A 83 7.98 -1.77 8.93
C TYR A 83 9.39 -1.23 8.75
N THR A 84 9.53 0.07 8.48
CA THR A 84 10.86 0.71 8.45
C THR A 84 11.56 0.61 9.81
N HIS A 85 10.83 0.80 10.90
CA HIS A 85 11.36 0.66 12.26
C HIS A 85 11.83 -0.77 12.54
N ILE A 86 11.02 -1.79 12.21
CA ILE A 86 11.37 -3.21 12.38
C ILE A 86 12.58 -3.58 11.52
N ILE A 87 12.53 -3.34 10.21
CA ILE A 87 13.58 -3.71 9.25
C ILE A 87 14.93 -3.13 9.68
N ARG A 88 14.97 -1.84 10.06
CA ARG A 88 16.21 -1.17 10.51
C ARG A 88 16.83 -1.78 11.76
N ASN A 89 16.04 -2.43 12.60
CA ASN A 89 16.54 -3.04 13.83
C ASN A 89 16.99 -4.49 13.63
N ILE A 90 16.42 -5.22 12.65
CA ILE A 90 16.71 -6.65 12.46
C ILE A 90 17.77 -6.97 11.40
N VAL A 91 18.00 -6.08 10.40
CA VAL A 91 19.03 -6.27 9.37
C VAL A 91 20.16 -5.24 9.45
N ASN A 92 21.35 -5.59 8.97
CA ASN A 92 22.49 -4.68 8.92
C ASN A 92 22.33 -3.58 7.86
N ASP A 93 21.85 -3.96 6.67
CA ASP A 93 21.60 -3.05 5.55
C ASP A 93 20.13 -3.16 5.11
N PRO A 94 19.27 -2.23 5.56
CA PRO A 94 17.86 -2.18 5.18
C PRO A 94 17.63 -2.00 3.68
N SER A 95 18.58 -1.40 2.95
CA SER A 95 18.43 -1.06 1.53
C SER A 95 18.18 -2.32 0.69
N ILE A 96 18.88 -3.42 1.02
CA ILE A 96 18.71 -4.72 0.37
C ILE A 96 17.27 -5.23 0.48
N VAL A 97 16.62 -5.01 1.62
CA VAL A 97 15.22 -5.43 1.84
C VAL A 97 14.27 -4.53 1.04
N PHE A 98 14.50 -3.22 1.03
CA PHE A 98 13.66 -2.26 0.29
C PHE A 98 13.79 -2.41 -1.23
N ASP A 99 14.98 -2.68 -1.74
CA ASP A 99 15.22 -2.91 -3.17
C ASP A 99 14.57 -4.24 -3.62
N ASP A 100 14.60 -5.26 -2.78
CA ASP A 100 13.93 -6.53 -3.08
C ASP A 100 12.40 -6.38 -3.13
N ILE A 101 11.80 -5.51 -2.32
CA ILE A 101 10.34 -5.26 -2.34
C ILE A 101 9.87 -4.83 -3.74
N VAL A 102 10.65 -4.01 -4.44
CA VAL A 102 10.28 -3.46 -5.75
C VAL A 102 10.72 -4.31 -6.93
N THR A 103 11.56 -5.33 -6.72
CA THR A 103 12.11 -6.19 -7.79
C THR A 103 11.69 -7.65 -7.69
N ASN A 104 11.21 -8.12 -6.53
CA ASN A 104 10.81 -9.50 -6.31
C ASN A 104 9.52 -9.86 -7.07
N GLU A 105 9.63 -10.76 -8.03
CA GLU A 105 8.54 -11.14 -8.95
C GLU A 105 7.28 -11.66 -8.23
N GLU A 106 7.44 -12.48 -7.18
CA GLU A 106 6.31 -13.06 -6.45
C GLU A 106 5.55 -12.00 -5.63
N ILE A 107 6.28 -11.03 -5.10
CA ILE A 107 5.71 -9.89 -4.37
C ILE A 107 4.99 -8.96 -5.34
N ILE A 108 5.62 -8.61 -6.47
CA ILE A 108 5.05 -7.74 -7.50
C ILE A 108 3.78 -8.36 -8.08
N LYS A 109 3.79 -9.65 -8.39
CA LYS A 109 2.63 -10.36 -8.97
C LYS A 109 1.36 -10.18 -8.15
N ARG A 110 1.47 -10.21 -6.82
CA ARG A 110 0.33 -10.01 -5.91
C ARG A 110 -0.09 -8.53 -5.82
N ALA A 111 0.88 -7.62 -5.85
CA ALA A 111 0.62 -6.19 -5.76
C ALA A 111 0.01 -5.61 -7.06
N GLN A 112 0.38 -6.14 -8.22
CA GLN A 112 -0.17 -5.75 -9.53
C GLN A 112 -1.69 -5.91 -9.59
N ASP A 113 -2.21 -7.03 -9.08
CA ASP A 113 -3.65 -7.27 -9.05
C ASP A 113 -4.35 -6.17 -8.23
N ILE A 114 -3.81 -5.78 -7.08
CA ILE A 114 -4.40 -4.76 -6.20
C ILE A 114 -4.27 -3.36 -6.79
N SER A 115 -3.10 -2.99 -7.32
CA SER A 115 -2.89 -1.65 -7.88
C SER A 115 -3.76 -1.42 -9.10
N SER A 116 -4.00 -2.46 -9.92
CA SER A 116 -4.80 -2.36 -11.14
C SER A 116 -6.23 -1.84 -10.89
N TYR A 117 -6.87 -2.26 -9.79
CA TYR A 117 -8.21 -1.78 -9.42
C TYR A 117 -8.22 -0.30 -9.05
N TYR A 118 -7.20 0.18 -8.33
CA TYR A 118 -7.08 1.61 -8.04
C TYR A 118 -6.80 2.41 -9.31
N ASP A 119 -5.88 1.94 -10.15
CA ASP A 119 -5.51 2.60 -11.40
C ASP A 119 -6.71 2.70 -12.36
N ASP A 120 -7.49 1.62 -12.49
CA ASP A 120 -8.71 1.59 -13.28
C ASP A 120 -9.75 2.58 -12.74
N LEU A 121 -10.00 2.60 -11.42
CA LEU A 121 -10.94 3.54 -10.81
C LEU A 121 -10.51 4.99 -10.97
N ILE A 122 -9.23 5.30 -10.75
CA ILE A 122 -8.66 6.64 -10.91
C ILE A 122 -8.85 7.10 -12.36
N ARG A 123 -8.48 6.26 -13.32
CA ARG A 123 -8.64 6.54 -14.75
C ARG A 123 -10.10 6.80 -15.09
N ASP A 124 -11.01 5.91 -14.69
CA ASP A 124 -12.41 5.99 -15.07
C ASP A 124 -13.10 7.19 -14.40
N SER A 125 -12.72 7.52 -13.16
CA SER A 125 -13.13 8.75 -12.46
C SER A 125 -12.68 10.01 -13.21
N GLN A 126 -11.42 10.07 -13.64
CA GLN A 126 -10.91 11.19 -14.44
C GLN A 126 -11.64 11.32 -15.78
N LEU A 127 -11.86 10.21 -16.48
CA LEU A 127 -12.62 10.20 -17.73
C LEU A 127 -14.07 10.66 -17.53
N TYR A 128 -14.71 10.22 -16.46
CA TYR A 128 -16.05 10.67 -16.10
C TYR A 128 -16.08 12.16 -15.80
N GLY A 129 -15.12 12.68 -15.02
CA GLY A 129 -15.00 14.11 -14.74
C GLY A 129 -14.79 14.97 -15.99
N LEU A 130 -14.08 14.45 -16.99
CA LEU A 130 -13.83 15.16 -18.25
C LEU A 130 -15.00 15.12 -19.24
N TYR A 131 -15.71 13.99 -19.33
CA TYR A 131 -16.68 13.73 -20.41
C TYR A 131 -18.12 13.54 -19.94
N GLY A 132 -18.37 13.44 -18.64
CA GLY A 132 -19.69 13.15 -18.07
C GLY A 132 -20.19 11.72 -18.35
N GLU A 133 -21.46 11.48 -18.00
CA GLU A 133 -22.13 10.21 -18.21
C GLU A 133 -22.39 9.94 -19.70
N GLY A 134 -22.08 8.73 -20.18
CA GLY A 134 -22.57 8.24 -21.49
C GLY A 134 -21.57 8.14 -22.65
N THR A 135 -20.29 8.45 -22.46
CA THR A 135 -19.26 8.38 -23.55
C THR A 135 -18.19 7.30 -23.39
N LEU A 136 -18.11 6.63 -22.23
CA LEU A 136 -17.02 5.70 -21.89
C LEU A 136 -16.99 4.44 -22.77
N TYR A 137 -18.12 3.72 -22.91
CA TYR A 137 -18.13 2.40 -23.56
C TYR A 137 -17.79 2.45 -25.06
N ARG A 138 -18.27 3.47 -25.78
CA ARG A 138 -18.09 3.55 -27.25
C ARG A 138 -16.69 4.00 -27.66
N ARG A 139 -16.02 4.81 -26.85
CA ARG A 139 -14.70 5.37 -27.20
C ARG A 139 -13.55 4.43 -26.83
N TRP A 140 -13.68 3.70 -25.72
CA TRP A 140 -12.71 2.67 -25.31
C TRP A 140 -12.67 1.47 -26.27
N GLN A 141 -13.83 0.98 -26.73
CA GLN A 141 -13.88 -0.07 -27.77
C GLN A 141 -13.27 0.37 -29.10
N ARG A 142 -13.34 1.67 -29.41
CA ARG A 142 -12.76 2.24 -30.62
C ARG A 142 -11.24 2.34 -30.52
N MET A 143 -10.72 2.89 -29.41
CA MET A 143 -9.28 2.97 -29.17
C MET A 143 -8.60 1.60 -29.13
N ARG A 144 -9.22 0.57 -28.52
CA ARG A 144 -8.65 -0.79 -28.54
C ARG A 144 -8.56 -1.44 -29.93
N ARG A 145 -9.41 -1.05 -30.88
CA ARG A 145 -9.36 -1.55 -32.28
C ARG A 145 -8.31 -0.86 -33.12
N ASP A 146 -7.92 0.36 -32.77
CA ASP A 146 -6.93 1.14 -33.54
C ASP A 146 -5.47 0.76 -33.17
N PHE A 147 -5.28 -0.10 -32.16
CA PHE A 147 -3.99 -0.63 -31.71
C PHE A 147 -3.82 -2.15 -31.93
N THR A 148 -4.69 -2.77 -32.74
CA THR A 148 -4.58 -4.16 -33.24
C THR A 148 -4.64 -4.18 -34.76
#